data_AF-A0A1L8ML38-F1
#
_entry.id   AF-A0A1L8ML38-F1
#
_cell.length_a   1.000
_cell.length_b   1.000
_cell.length_c   1.000
_cell.angle_alpha   90.00
_cell.angle_beta   90.00
_cell.angle_gamma   90.00
#
_symmetry.space_group_name_H-M   'P 1'
#
loop_
_entity.id
_entity.type
_entity.pdbx_description
1 polymer ?
#
loop_
_entity_poly.entity_id
_entity_poly.type
_entity_poly.pdbx_seq_one_letter_code
_entity_poly.pdbx_strand_id
1 'polypeptide(L)'
;MNTVLKKYKNNMELAILQYTDYLNEKYKNTLENKWFWIIVAMVTLAAIGLYAWYCTSRGYAFAFNIKYNWPKSGQMGIACK
;
A
#
# COMPACT_ATOMS: atom_id res chain seq x y z
N MET A 1 14.37 -42.46 21.19
CA MET A 1 14.80 -41.51 20.13
C MET A 1 13.76 -40.44 19.79
N ASN A 2 12.45 -40.71 19.92
CA ASN A 2 11.37 -39.77 19.51
C ASN A 2 11.08 -38.60 20.48
N THR A 3 11.41 -38.72 21.78
CA THR A 3 11.12 -37.70 22.79
C THR A 3 12.01 -36.45 22.66
N VAL A 4 13.26 -36.65 22.25
CA VAL A 4 14.22 -35.56 22.02
C VAL A 4 13.76 -34.69 20.83
N LEU A 5 13.37 -35.32 19.71
CA LEU A 5 12.86 -34.61 18.54
C LEU A 5 11.59 -33.82 18.85
N LYS A 6 10.67 -34.38 19.65
CA LYS A 6 9.46 -33.67 20.08
C LYS A 6 9.78 -32.43 20.92
N LYS A 7 10.79 -32.51 21.79
CA LYS A 7 11.26 -31.37 22.59
C LYS A 7 11.85 -30.26 21.72
N TYR A 8 12.68 -30.61 20.74
CA TYR A 8 13.25 -29.62 19.80
C TYR A 8 12.17 -28.92 18.97
N LYS A 9 11.17 -29.66 18.50
CA LYS A 9 10.05 -29.08 17.76
C LYS A 9 9.26 -28.06 18.60
N ASN A 10 8.89 -28.41 19.82
CA ASN A 10 8.15 -27.51 20.71
C ASN A 10 8.95 -26.24 21.07
N ASN A 11 10.26 -26.37 21.27
CA ASN A 11 11.13 -25.23 21.56
C ASN A 11 11.28 -24.29 20.35
N MET A 12 11.32 -24.84 19.14
CA MET A 12 11.31 -24.01 17.93
C MET A 12 9.98 -23.30 17.75
N GLU A 13 8.85 -23.97 17.99
CA GLU A 13 7.52 -23.33 17.92
C GLU A 13 7.39 -22.21 18.96
N LEU A 14 7.89 -22.41 20.19
CA LEU A 14 7.95 -21.36 21.20
C LEU A 14 8.82 -20.17 20.77
N ALA A 15 9.99 -20.42 20.19
CA ALA A 15 10.87 -19.35 19.70
C ALA A 15 10.24 -18.56 18.55
N ILE A 16 9.51 -19.23 17.66
CA ILE A 16 8.76 -18.58 16.57
C ILE A 16 7.66 -17.69 17.14
N LEU A 17 6.87 -18.19 18.10
CA LEU A 17 5.80 -17.42 18.72
C LEU A 17 6.32 -16.16 19.42
N GLN A 18 7.39 -16.29 20.22
CA GLN A 18 8.03 -15.16 20.88
C GLN A 18 8.56 -14.12 19.88
N TYR A 19 9.16 -14.59 18.78
CA TYR A 19 9.64 -13.71 17.73
C TYR A 19 8.51 -12.98 17.01
N THR A 20 7.39 -13.67 16.73
CA THR A 20 6.21 -13.04 16.11
C THR A 20 5.57 -11.99 17.01
N ASP A 21 5.48 -12.23 18.31
CA ASP A 21 4.94 -11.25 19.27
C ASP A 21 5.85 -10.03 19.37
N TYR A 22 7.17 -10.22 19.45
CA TYR A 22 8.13 -9.14 19.45
C TYR A 22 8.03 -8.27 18.19
N LEU A 23 7.89 -8.90 17.01
CA LEU A 23 7.68 -8.17 15.77
C LEU A 23 6.35 -7.41 15.78
N ASN A 24 5.28 -8.03 16.28
CA ASN A 24 3.97 -7.38 16.35
C ASN A 24 4.02 -6.13 17.24
N GLU A 25 4.67 -6.22 18.41
CA GLU A 25 4.83 -5.07 19.31
C GLU A 25 5.69 -3.97 18.66
N LYS A 26 6.81 -4.34 18.04
CA LYS A 26 7.72 -3.40 17.36
C LYS A 26 7.05 -2.65 16.21
N TYR A 27 6.18 -3.32 15.44
CA TYR A 27 5.50 -2.75 14.28
C TYR A 27 4.07 -2.30 14.55
N LYS A 28 3.57 -2.40 15.79
CA LYS A 28 2.20 -2.03 16.17
C LYS A 28 1.84 -0.60 15.75
N ASN A 29 2.72 0.34 16.05
CA ASN A 29 2.54 1.76 15.72
C ASN A 29 2.62 2.04 14.20
N THR A 30 3.44 1.26 13.49
CA THR A 30 3.55 1.35 12.01
C THR A 30 2.30 0.77 11.34
N LEU A 31 1.72 -0.31 11.88
CA LEU A 31 0.48 -0.91 11.39
C LEU A 31 -0.73 0.01 11.60
N GLU A 32 -0.78 0.73 12.73
CA GLU A 32 -1.82 1.73 12.98
C GLU A 32 -1.75 2.88 11.96
N ASN A 33 -0.54 3.35 11.64
CA ASN A 33 -0.34 4.36 10.60
C ASN A 33 -0.46 3.83 9.15
N LYS A 34 -0.40 2.51 8.93
CA LYS A 34 -0.61 1.94 7.58
C LYS A 34 -2.05 2.12 7.10
N TRP A 35 -3.03 2.12 8.00
CA TRP A 35 -4.42 2.37 7.65
C TRP A 35 -4.63 3.77 7.06
N PHE A 36 -3.89 4.77 7.55
CA PHE A 36 -3.92 6.11 6.98
C PHE A 36 -3.53 6.10 5.49
N TRP A 37 -2.47 5.37 5.12
CA TRP A 37 -2.03 5.26 3.72
C TRP A 37 -3.05 4.54 2.83
N ILE A 38 -3.78 3.56 3.37
CA ILE A 38 -4.87 2.89 2.65
C ILE A 38 -6.00 3.88 2.35
N ILE A 39 -6.41 4.70 3.33
CA ILE A 39 -7.43 5.73 3.14
C ILE A 39 -6.96 6.78 2.12
N VAL A 40 -5.72 7.26 2.21
CA VAL A 40 -5.14 8.21 1.26
C VAL A 40 -5.14 7.63 -0.17
N ALA A 41 -4.77 6.37 -0.34
CA ALA A 41 -4.80 5.69 -1.64
C ALA A 41 -6.23 5.60 -2.19
N MET A 42 -7.20 5.23 -1.34
CA MET A 42 -8.61 5.12 -1.73
C MET A 42 -9.19 6.47 -2.18
N VAL A 43 -8.94 7.53 -1.43
CA VAL A 43 -9.39 8.90 -1.78
C VAL A 43 -8.75 9.37 -3.08
N THR A 44 -7.45 9.11 -3.26
CA THR A 44 -6.73 9.49 -4.48
C THR A 44 -7.30 8.77 -5.71
N LEU A 45 -7.54 7.47 -5.62
CA LEU A 45 -8.14 6.69 -6.70
C LEU A 45 -9.57 7.14 -7.02
N ALA A 46 -10.38 7.43 -6.01
CA ALA A 46 -11.72 7.96 -6.19
C ALA A 46 -11.71 9.32 -6.89
N ALA A 47 -10.81 10.23 -6.50
CA ALA A 47 -10.66 11.53 -7.15
C ALA A 47 -10.27 11.41 -8.63
N ILE A 48 -9.31 10.54 -8.94
CA ILE A 48 -8.89 10.28 -10.33
C ILE A 48 -10.03 9.65 -11.13
N GLY A 49 -10.73 8.66 -10.56
CA GLY A 49 -11.84 7.96 -11.21
C GLY A 49 -13.03 8.88 -11.50
N LEU A 50 -13.42 9.73 -10.53
CA LEU A 50 -14.48 10.73 -10.71
C LEU A 50 -14.10 11.76 -11.78
N TYR A 51 -12.84 12.21 -11.79
CA TYR A 51 -12.36 13.13 -12.81
C TYR A 51 -12.37 12.49 -14.21
N ALA A 52 -11.94 11.23 -14.33
CA ALA A 52 -12.00 10.47 -15.58
C ALA A 52 -13.44 10.27 -16.08
N TRP A 53 -14.36 9.95 -15.18
CA TRP A 53 -15.79 9.84 -15.48
C TRP A 53 -16.37 11.16 -15.98
N TYR A 54 -16.02 12.27 -15.31
CA TYR A 54 -16.46 13.61 -15.69
C TYR A 54 -15.94 14.01 -17.09
N CYS A 55 -14.67 13.75 -17.40
CA CYS A 55 -14.13 13.99 -18.75
C CYS A 55 -14.91 13.19 -19.81
N THR A 56 -15.08 11.89 -19.56
CA THR A 56 -15.72 10.95 -20.50
C THR A 56 -17.19 11.33 -20.74
N SER A 57 -17.92 11.70 -19.69
CA SER A 57 -19.33 12.11 -19.77
C SER A 57 -19.55 13.38 -20.60
N ARG A 58 -18.52 14.21 -20.76
CA ARG A 58 -18.55 15.42 -21.59
C ARG A 58 -17.93 15.25 -22.98
N GLY A 59 -17.58 14.02 -23.36
CA GLY A 59 -17.00 13.70 -24.67
C GLY A 59 -15.51 14.03 -24.79
N TYR A 60 -14.84 14.36 -23.69
CA TYR A 60 -13.40 14.60 -23.64
C TYR A 60 -12.65 13.30 -23.29
N ALA A 61 -11.50 13.07 -23.91
CA ALA A 61 -10.63 11.95 -23.61
C ALA A 61 -9.83 12.22 -22.32
N PHE A 62 -9.78 11.22 -21.43
CA PHE A 62 -8.91 11.26 -20.26
C PHE A 62 -7.45 11.12 -20.71
N ALA A 63 -6.69 12.23 -20.69
CA ALA A 63 -5.30 12.24 -21.10
C ALA A 63 -4.38 12.22 -19.87
N PHE A 64 -3.81 11.04 -19.58
CA PHE A 64 -2.77 10.89 -18.57
C PHE A 64 -1.41 11.19 -19.20
N ASN A 65 -1.00 12.47 -19.19
CA ASN A 65 0.22 12.92 -19.88
C ASN A 65 1.42 12.85 -18.92
N ILE A 66 2.05 11.69 -18.79
CA ILE A 66 3.34 11.56 -18.08
C ILE A 66 4.46 11.88 -19.07
N LYS A 67 4.89 13.15 -19.13
CA LYS A 67 6.10 13.52 -19.87
C LYS A 67 7.34 13.25 -19.03
N TYR A 68 8.10 12.22 -19.40
CA TYR A 68 9.41 11.86 -18.82
C TYR A 68 10.54 12.79 -19.31
N ASN A 69 10.32 14.12 -19.29
CA ASN A 69 11.34 15.10 -19.65
C ASN A 69 11.36 16.21 -18.60
N TRP A 70 12.18 16.03 -17.56
CA TRP A 70 12.33 16.99 -16.46
C TRP A 70 13.30 18.11 -16.87
N PRO A 71 12.84 19.38 -16.84
CA PRO A 71 13.26 20.24 -15.74
C PRO A 71 12.12 21.09 -15.14
N LYS A 72 10.86 20.84 -15.50
CA LYS A 72 9.71 21.54 -14.91
C LYS A 72 8.74 20.54 -14.30
N SER A 73 8.76 20.44 -12.98
CA SER A 73 7.89 19.65 -12.11
C SER A 73 6.39 19.95 -12.21
N GLY A 74 5.96 20.81 -13.15
CA GLY A 74 4.57 21.23 -13.36
C GLY A 74 3.84 20.60 -14.55
N GLN A 75 4.41 19.59 -15.23
CA GLN A 75 3.78 18.95 -16.40
C GLN A 75 3.21 17.55 -16.14
N MET A 76 3.03 17.15 -14.87
CA MET A 76 2.21 15.99 -14.52
C MET A 76 0.80 16.49 -14.26
N GLY A 77 -0.06 16.39 -15.27
CA GLY A 77 -1.44 16.86 -15.21
C GLY A 77 -2.40 15.78 -15.67
N ILE A 78 -3.45 15.56 -14.88
CA ILE A 78 -4.63 14.84 -15.33
C ILE A 78 -5.51 15.90 -16.01
N ALA A 79 -5.66 15.80 -17.33
CA ALA A 79 -6.43 16.77 -18.11
C ALA A 79 -7.56 16.06 -18.88
N CYS A 80 -8.74 16.68 -18.88
CA CYS A 80 -9.76 16.39 -19.88
C CYS A 80 -9.39 17.12 -21.17
N LYS A 81 -9.28 16.42 -22.32
CA LYS A 81 -9.01 17.05 -23.62
C LYS A 81 -9.95 16.59 -24.72
#